data_AF-A0A087D6N2-F1
#
_entry.id   AF-A0A087D6N2-F1
#
_cell.length_a   1.000
_cell.length_b   1.000
_cell.length_c   1.000
_cell.angle_alpha   90.00
_cell.angle_beta   90.00
_cell.angle_gamma   90.00
#
_symmetry.space_group_name_H-M   'P 1'
#
loop_
_entity.id
_entity.type
_entity.pdbx_description
1 polymer ?
#
loop_
_entity_poly.entity_id
_entity_poly.type
_entity_poly.pdbx_seq_one_letter_code
_entity_poly.pdbx_strand_id
1 'polypeptide(L)'
;MTSRVVFKEGFLDRAKRMSGIKTDESFAAAIGINEERLENMKAGGEVGTDVLVGLFDAFGFTPGEVVTVVRDTKTRSQKLVA
;
A
#
# COMPACT_ATOMS: atom_id res chain seq x y z
N MET A 1 -12.74 -6.94 -14.92
CA MET A 1 -11.83 -5.86 -14.47
C MET A 1 -11.34 -6.28 -13.11
N THR A 2 -10.04 -6.32 -12.89
CA THR A 2 -9.48 -6.58 -11.55
C THR A 2 -9.18 -5.22 -10.93
N SER A 3 -9.53 -5.05 -9.66
CA SER A 3 -9.18 -3.86 -8.89
C SER A 3 -8.38 -4.29 -7.68
N ARG A 4 -7.45 -3.46 -7.24
CA ARG A 4 -6.60 -3.72 -6.09
C ARG A 4 -6.47 -2.45 -5.24
N VAL A 5 -6.44 -2.65 -3.94
CA VAL A 5 -6.22 -1.59 -2.96
C VAL A 5 -4.72 -1.42 -2.81
N VAL A 6 -4.21 -0.21 -3.01
CA VAL A 6 -2.79 0.10 -2.90
C VAL A 6 -2.60 1.34 -2.03
N PHE A 7 -1.39 1.55 -1.50
CA PHE A 7 -1.07 2.79 -0.81
C PHE A 7 -1.27 4.01 -1.72
N LYS A 8 -1.79 5.09 -1.16
CA LYS A 8 -1.76 6.40 -1.82
C LYS A 8 -0.33 6.83 -2.05
N GLU A 9 -0.12 7.55 -3.14
CA GLU A 9 1.19 8.09 -3.48
C GLU A 9 1.75 8.96 -2.34
N GLY A 10 3.00 8.70 -1.98
CA GLY A 10 3.73 9.36 -0.90
C GLY A 10 3.18 9.11 0.51
N PHE A 11 2.16 8.25 0.70
CA PHE A 11 1.62 7.98 2.04
C PHE A 11 2.69 7.40 2.97
N LEU A 12 3.41 6.37 2.52
CA LEU A 12 4.40 5.68 3.36
C LEU A 12 5.55 6.61 3.80
N ASP A 13 6.02 7.48 2.91
CA ASP A 13 7.06 8.45 3.26
C ASP A 13 6.57 9.47 4.28
N ARG A 14 5.32 9.94 4.12
CA ARG A 14 4.67 10.82 5.11
C ARG A 14 4.49 10.11 6.45
N ALA A 15 3.99 8.88 6.45
CA ALA A 15 3.74 8.09 7.64
C ALA A 15 5.03 7.85 8.45
N LYS A 16 6.12 7.46 7.78
CA LYS A 16 7.45 7.30 8.41
C LYS A 16 8.00 8.60 8.97
N ARG A 17 7.90 9.69 8.21
CA ARG A 17 8.33 11.02 8.68
C ARG A 17 7.55 11.46 9.93
N MET A 18 6.24 11.22 9.96
CA MET A 18 5.38 11.61 11.08
C MET A 18 5.58 10.73 12.32
N SER A 19 5.83 9.43 12.15
CA SER A 19 6.07 8.51 13.27
C SER A 19 7.46 8.64 13.89
N GLY A 20 8.39 9.34 13.22
CA GLY A 20 9.79 9.44 13.64
C GLY A 20 10.59 8.15 13.39
N ILE A 21 10.01 7.16 12.72
CA ILE A 21 10.65 5.88 12.40
C ILE A 21 11.51 6.03 11.16
N LYS A 22 12.78 5.63 11.27
CA LYS A 22 13.80 5.84 10.23
C LYS A 22 13.99 4.66 9.28
N THR A 23 13.62 3.44 9.71
CA THR A 23 13.85 2.22 8.94
C THR A 23 12.54 1.57 8.53
N ASP A 24 12.61 0.83 7.43
CA ASP A 24 11.50 0.05 6.89
C ASP A 24 11.10 -1.09 7.81
N GLU A 25 12.08 -1.86 8.28
CA GLU A 25 11.91 -2.91 9.28
C GLU A 25 11.16 -2.44 10.53
N SER A 26 11.58 -1.31 11.14
CA SER A 26 10.90 -0.80 12.35
C SER A 26 9.49 -0.29 12.06
N PHE A 27 9.24 0.25 10.86
CA PHE A 27 7.90 0.68 10.48
C PHE A 27 6.99 -0.52 10.25
N ALA A 28 7.48 -1.57 9.57
CA ALA A 28 6.78 -2.82 9.35
C ALA A 28 6.42 -3.49 10.69
N ALA A 29 7.39 -3.58 11.60
CA ALA A 29 7.19 -4.12 12.93
C ALA A 29 6.13 -3.35 13.73
N ALA A 30 6.13 -2.00 13.64
CA ALA A 30 5.16 -1.15 14.33
C ALA A 30 3.71 -1.41 13.88
N ILE A 31 3.49 -1.84 12.64
CA ILE A 31 2.17 -2.15 12.08
C ILE A 31 1.89 -3.67 12.01
N GLY A 32 2.73 -4.49 12.66
CA GLY A 32 2.50 -5.93 12.80
C GLY A 32 2.79 -6.77 11.55
N ILE A 33 3.65 -6.31 10.64
CA ILE A 33 4.06 -7.07 9.45
C ILE A 33 5.58 -7.20 9.36
N ASN A 34 6.07 -8.03 8.44
CA ASN A 34 7.49 -8.10 8.10
C ASN A 34 7.88 -7.09 7.01
N GLU A 35 9.18 -6.82 6.90
CA GLU A 35 9.75 -5.85 5.95
C GLU A 35 9.49 -6.24 4.49
N GLU A 36 9.66 -7.51 4.14
CA GLU A 36 9.42 -8.02 2.77
C GLU A 36 8.00 -7.71 2.28
N ARG A 37 6.99 -7.85 3.16
CA ARG A 37 5.61 -7.52 2.83
C ARG A 37 5.41 -6.02 2.65
N LEU A 38 6.07 -5.19 3.46
CA LEU A 38 6.08 -3.74 3.25
C LEU A 38 6.71 -3.36 1.91
N GLU A 39 7.83 -3.98 1.53
CA GLU A 39 8.48 -3.78 0.23
C GLU A 39 7.58 -4.17 -0.94
N ASN A 40 6.87 -5.29 -0.84
CA ASN A 40 5.89 -5.70 -1.85
C ASN A 40 4.80 -4.64 -2.05
N MET A 41 4.25 -4.10 -0.96
CA MET A 41 3.22 -3.05 -1.04
C MET A 41 3.78 -1.71 -1.54
N LYS A 42 5.04 -1.39 -1.23
CA LYS A 42 5.75 -0.23 -1.82
C LYS A 42 5.89 -0.35 -3.33
N ALA A 43 6.14 -1.56 -3.85
CA ALA A 43 6.15 -1.86 -5.28
C ALA A 43 4.73 -1.87 -5.92
N GLY A 44 3.72 -1.45 -5.16
CA GLY A 44 2.33 -1.39 -5.59
C GLY A 44 1.57 -2.69 -5.35
N GLY A 45 2.08 -3.61 -4.54
CA GLY A 45 1.34 -4.78 -4.06
C GLY A 45 0.02 -4.43 -3.36
N GLU A 46 -0.87 -5.40 -3.23
CA GLU A 46 -2.17 -5.20 -2.59
C GLU A 46 -2.01 -4.99 -1.08
N VAL A 47 -2.71 -3.98 -0.56
CA VAL A 47 -2.76 -3.65 0.87
C VAL A 47 -3.90 -4.42 1.52
N GLY A 48 -3.55 -5.34 2.44
CA GLY A 48 -4.51 -6.12 3.21
C GLY A 48 -5.17 -5.34 4.34
N THR A 49 -6.34 -5.80 4.79
CA THR A 49 -7.08 -5.18 5.91
C THR A 49 -6.29 -5.17 7.21
N ASP A 50 -5.47 -6.19 7.46
CA ASP A 50 -4.60 -6.29 8.62
C ASP A 50 -3.56 -5.16 8.69
N VAL A 51 -3.03 -4.73 7.53
CA VAL A 51 -2.14 -3.58 7.43
C VAL A 51 -2.87 -2.28 7.78
N LEU A 52 -4.14 -2.14 7.37
CA LEU A 52 -4.95 -0.98 7.72
C LEU A 52 -5.24 -0.90 9.21
N VAL A 53 -5.55 -2.03 9.83
CA VAL A 53 -5.74 -2.13 11.29
C VAL A 53 -4.45 -1.75 12.01
N GLY A 54 -3.30 -2.31 11.60
CA GLY A 54 -2.01 -1.97 12.20
C GLY A 54 -1.65 -0.48 12.08
N LEU A 55 -1.94 0.15 10.94
CA LEU A 55 -1.73 1.60 10.75
C LEU A 55 -2.66 2.46 11.59
N PHE A 56 -3.91 2.03 11.78
CA PHE A 56 -4.86 2.71 12.65
C PHE A 56 -4.45 2.59 14.12
N ASP A 57 -4.14 1.37 14.58
CA ASP A 57 -3.78 1.10 15.97
C ASP A 57 -2.44 1.76 16.35
N ALA A 58 -1.45 1.77 15.44
CA ALA A 58 -0.13 2.34 15.71
C ALA A 58 -0.08 3.86 15.58
N PHE A 59 -0.80 4.44 14.61
CA PHE A 59 -0.62 5.85 14.23
C PHE A 59 -1.93 6.64 14.04
N GLY A 60 -3.09 5.99 14.12
CA GLY A 60 -4.40 6.63 13.96
C GLY A 60 -4.80 6.94 12.52
N PHE A 61 -4.11 6.38 11.51
CA PHE A 61 -4.45 6.62 10.11
C PHE A 61 -5.73 5.87 9.70
N THR A 62 -6.66 6.59 9.08
CA THR A 62 -7.89 6.00 8.55
C THR A 62 -7.70 5.44 7.14
N PRO A 63 -8.47 4.43 6.69
CA PRO A 63 -8.34 3.87 5.35
C PRO A 63 -8.41 4.93 4.23
N GLY A 64 -9.23 5.96 4.41
CA GLY A 64 -9.35 7.07 3.45
C GLY A 64 -8.07 7.92 3.30
N GLU A 65 -7.17 7.90 4.27
CA GLU A 65 -5.87 8.58 4.22
C GLU A 65 -4.77 7.68 3.66
N VAL A 66 -4.90 6.36 3.86
CA VAL A 66 -3.87 5.36 3.58
C VAL A 66 -3.91 4.89 2.12
N VAL A 67 -5.08 4.53 1.59
CA VAL A 67 -5.20 3.73 0.37
C VAL A 67 -6.02 4.37 -0.75
N THR A 68 -5.77 3.91 -1.98
CA THR A 68 -6.57 4.18 -3.17
C THR A 68 -6.84 2.88 -3.93
N VAL A 69 -7.78 2.90 -4.86
CA VAL A 69 -8.13 1.75 -5.71
C VAL A 69 -7.54 1.95 -7.09
N VAL A 70 -6.70 1.01 -7.50
CA VAL A 70 -6.21 0.92 -8.89
C VAL A 70 -7.02 -0.11 -9.64
N ARG A 71 -7.43 0.23 -10.87
CA ARG A 71 -8.17 -0.66 -11.78
C ARG A 71 -7.25 -1.12 -12.89
N ASP A 72 -7.09 -2.43 -13.04
CA ASP A 72 -6.36 -2.98 -14.18
C ASP A 72 -7.23 -2.90 -15.43
N THR A 73 -6.88 -2.01 -16.35
CA THR A 73 -7.40 -2.03 -17.70
C THR A 73 -6.68 -3.13 -18.47
N LYS A 74 -7.34 -4.29 -18.68
CA LYS A 74 -6.85 -5.26 -19.66
C LYS A 74 -6.88 -4.58 -21.03
N THR A 75 -5.73 -4.14 -21.53
CA THR A 75 -5.58 -3.69 -22.92
C THR A 75 -5.94 -4.86 -23.81
N ARG A 76 -7.14 -4.83 -24.41
CA ARG A 76 -7.56 -5.82 -25.40
C ARG A 76 -6.71 -5.55 -26.63
N SER A 77 -5.63 -6.31 -26.80
CA SER A 77 -4.81 -6.26 -28.01
C SER A 77 -5.69 -6.73 -29.18
N GLN A 78 -6.33 -5.79 -29.89
CA GLN A 78 -6.98 -6.08 -31.15
C GLN A 78 -5.88 -6.32 -32.17
N LYS A 79 -5.67 -7.58 -32.55
CA LYS A 79 -5.04 -7.87 -33.84
C LYS A 79 -5.90 -7.18 -34.90
N LEU A 80 -5.40 -6.08 -35.48
CA LEU A 80 -5.92 -5.61 -36.76
C LEU A 80 -5.67 -6.74 -37.77
N VAL A 81 -6.75 -7.35 -38.23
CA VAL A 81 -6.72 -8.21 -39.40
C VAL A 81 -6.80 -7.25 -40.59
N ALA A 82 -5.70 -7.16 -41.33
CA ALA A 82 -5.63 -6.49 -42.62
C ALA A 82 -6.34 -7.32 -43.70
#